data_AF-A0A2V6I1A8-F1
#
_entry.id   AF-A0A2V6I1A8-F1
#
_cell.length_a   1.000
_cell.length_b   1.000
_cell.length_c   1.000
_cell.angle_alpha   90.00
_cell.angle_beta   90.00
_cell.angle_gamma   90.00
#
_symmetry.space_group_name_H-M   'P 1'
#
loop_
_entity.id
_entity.type
_entity.pdbx_description
1 polymer ?
#
loop_
_entity_poly.entity_id
_entity_poly.type
_entity_poly.pdbx_seq_one_letter_code
_entity_poly.pdbx_strand_id
1 'polypeptide(L)'
;EKEFWSLQEAFAEIHLRDLSNNYDFISLRVGMQPFVSDFRGFIFNDTNLGIRIFGNYDNNRWQYNLAAFDMREKDTYSDLNEFDPRKQQVYVANVFRQDLIWKGYTGELTFVGDFDNNSRHYDKNGFITRPAPIGTVVDHYLQAYYLGWTGDGHIGWLNIDHAFYQVLGEDGLNGIAGRRVDINAQMAALELSVDKDWMRHKLSIFYASGDSDPADSHATG
;
A
#
# COMPACT_ATOMS: atom_id res chain seq x y z
N GLU A 1 -15.87 -26.10 -19.18
CA GLU A 1 -15.35 -24.90 -18.50
C GLU A 1 -15.57 -25.03 -17.01
N LYS A 2 -14.62 -24.57 -16.17
CA LYS A 2 -14.92 -24.29 -14.77
C LYS A 2 -15.42 -22.85 -14.74
N GLU A 3 -16.69 -22.64 -14.44
CA GLU A 3 -17.22 -21.32 -14.14
C GLU A 3 -16.75 -20.91 -12.75
N PHE A 4 -16.13 -19.74 -12.64
CA PHE A 4 -15.70 -19.18 -11.37
C PHE A 4 -16.44 -17.87 -11.12
N TRP A 5 -17.01 -17.73 -9.94
CA TRP A 5 -17.65 -16.52 -9.48
C TRP A 5 -16.71 -15.83 -8.51
N SER A 6 -16.41 -14.56 -8.77
CA SER A 6 -15.63 -13.73 -7.85
C SER A 6 -16.47 -12.54 -7.43
N LEU A 7 -16.29 -12.12 -6.18
CA LEU A 7 -16.88 -10.90 -5.66
C LEU A 7 -15.77 -9.86 -5.61
N GLN A 8 -15.81 -8.85 -6.47
CA GLN A 8 -14.79 -7.80 -6.45
C GLN A 8 -15.17 -6.71 -5.46
N GLU A 9 -16.40 -6.21 -5.53
CA GLU A 9 -16.85 -5.11 -4.66
C GLU A 9 -18.21 -5.43 -4.05
N ALA A 10 -18.27 -5.34 -2.72
CA ALA A 10 -19.49 -5.48 -1.95
C ALA A 10 -19.27 -4.85 -0.58
N PHE A 11 -19.77 -3.64 -0.38
CA PHE A 11 -19.61 -2.91 0.86
C PHE A 11 -20.87 -2.18 1.28
N ALA A 12 -20.98 -1.94 2.57
CA ALA A 12 -21.93 -1.01 3.17
C ALA A 12 -21.16 0.17 3.74
N GLU A 13 -21.70 1.37 3.54
CA GLU A 13 -21.17 2.61 4.10
C GLU A 13 -22.19 3.25 5.04
N ILE A 14 -21.71 3.71 6.19
CA ILE A 14 -22.47 4.45 7.17
C ILE A 14 -21.80 5.81 7.33
N HIS A 15 -22.53 6.86 6.95
CA HIS A 15 -22.18 8.24 7.27
C HIS A 15 -22.41 8.45 8.76
N LEU A 16 -21.34 8.66 9.54
CA LEU A 16 -21.47 8.73 10.99
C LEU A 16 -21.94 10.11 11.43
N ARG A 17 -21.29 11.17 10.93
CA ARG A 17 -21.57 12.56 11.35
C ARG A 17 -20.92 13.61 10.45
N ASP A 18 -21.59 14.76 10.36
CA ASP A 18 -21.00 16.02 9.89
C ASP A 18 -20.29 16.75 11.04
N LEU A 19 -19.03 17.09 10.81
CA LEU A 19 -18.12 17.75 11.74
C LEU A 19 -18.18 19.27 11.64
N SER A 20 -18.61 19.83 10.49
CA SER A 20 -18.67 21.27 10.29
C SER A 20 -19.83 21.71 9.40
N ASN A 21 -20.14 23.01 9.40
CA ASN A 21 -21.11 23.62 8.47
C ASN A 21 -20.64 23.58 7.01
N ASN A 22 -19.38 23.26 6.76
CA ASN A 22 -18.81 23.10 5.43
C ASN A 22 -18.89 21.64 4.95
N TYR A 23 -19.73 20.81 5.57
CA TYR A 23 -19.89 19.38 5.24
C TYR A 23 -18.59 18.57 5.41
N ASP A 24 -17.72 18.98 6.34
CA ASP A 24 -16.67 18.07 6.80
C ASP A 24 -17.34 16.85 7.45
N PHE A 25 -16.88 15.63 7.20
CA PHE A 25 -17.57 14.41 7.59
C PHE A 25 -16.63 13.31 8.07
N ILE A 26 -17.23 12.31 8.71
CA ILE A 26 -16.59 11.03 9.01
C ILE A 26 -17.56 9.89 8.67
N SER A 27 -17.03 8.89 7.98
CA SER A 27 -17.77 7.72 7.49
C SER A 27 -17.04 6.42 7.82
N LEU A 28 -17.82 5.36 7.97
CA LEU A 28 -17.36 3.99 8.16
C LEU A 28 -17.82 3.15 6.96
N ARG A 29 -16.90 2.45 6.32
CA ARG A 29 -17.19 1.50 5.24
C ARG A 29 -16.71 0.11 5.62
N VAL A 30 -17.57 -0.89 5.43
CA VAL A 30 -17.29 -2.29 5.76
C VAL A 30 -17.64 -3.16 4.55
N GLY A 31 -16.71 -4.02 4.15
CA GLY A 31 -16.91 -4.97 3.04
C GLY A 31 -15.72 -5.03 2.10
N MET A 32 -15.91 -5.70 0.96
CA MET A 32 -14.93 -5.78 -0.12
C MET A 32 -14.91 -4.46 -0.87
N GLN A 33 -13.78 -3.77 -0.82
CA GLN A 33 -13.64 -2.41 -1.35
C GLN A 33 -12.25 -2.20 -1.96
N PRO A 34 -12.14 -1.41 -3.05
CA PRO A 34 -10.85 -0.97 -3.57
C PRO A 34 -10.22 0.05 -2.61
N PHE A 35 -8.91 -0.03 -2.45
CA PHE A 35 -8.14 0.91 -1.65
C PHE A 35 -6.76 1.16 -2.25
N VAL A 36 -6.43 2.44 -2.41
CA VAL A 36 -5.11 2.92 -2.79
C VAL A 36 -4.53 3.68 -1.60
N SER A 37 -3.35 3.28 -1.16
CA SER A 37 -2.71 3.81 0.05
C SER A 37 -2.10 5.18 -0.10
N ASP A 38 -1.67 5.56 -1.31
CA ASP A 38 -0.99 6.81 -1.63
C ASP A 38 -1.34 7.32 -3.06
N PHE A 39 -0.85 8.49 -3.46
CA PHE A 39 -1.14 9.09 -4.77
C PHE A 39 -0.84 8.21 -6.00
N ARG A 40 0.17 7.34 -5.90
CA ARG A 40 0.67 6.48 -6.98
C ARG A 40 0.37 5.00 -6.75
N GLY A 41 -0.05 4.64 -5.54
CA GLY A 41 -0.32 3.26 -5.12
C GLY A 41 0.95 2.41 -5.06
N PHE A 42 2.06 2.96 -4.56
CA PHE A 42 3.35 2.24 -4.49
C PHE A 42 3.31 1.07 -3.50
N ILE A 43 2.72 1.27 -2.32
CA ILE A 43 2.75 0.24 -1.25
C ILE A 43 1.53 -0.67 -1.31
N PHE A 44 0.35 -0.09 -1.49
CA PHE A 44 -0.90 -0.84 -1.52
C PHE A 44 -1.87 -0.22 -2.51
N ASN A 45 -2.31 -1.03 -3.47
CA ASN A 45 -3.36 -0.73 -4.44
C ASN A 45 -4.09 -2.04 -4.76
N ASP A 46 -5.10 -2.35 -3.96
CA ASP A 46 -5.82 -3.61 -4.09
C ASP A 46 -7.27 -3.49 -3.60
N THR A 47 -8.08 -4.47 -3.98
CA THR A 47 -9.46 -4.61 -3.54
C THR A 47 -9.54 -5.76 -2.56
N ASN A 48 -9.92 -5.51 -1.31
CA ASN A 48 -9.96 -6.56 -0.29
C ASN A 48 -11.10 -6.36 0.71
N LEU A 49 -11.44 -7.43 1.43
CA LEU A 49 -12.40 -7.37 2.54
C LEU A 49 -11.78 -6.56 3.68
N GLY A 50 -12.45 -5.50 4.11
CA GLY A 50 -11.95 -4.71 5.22
C GLY A 50 -12.95 -3.75 5.83
N ILE A 51 -12.45 -3.05 6.84
CA ILE A 51 -13.13 -1.96 7.52
C ILE A 51 -12.29 -0.71 7.33
N ARG A 52 -12.93 0.39 6.93
CA ARG A 52 -12.27 1.68 6.71
C ARG A 52 -13.07 2.78 7.38
N ILE A 53 -12.40 3.59 8.19
CA ILE A 53 -12.91 4.86 8.71
C ILE A 53 -12.19 5.96 7.94
N PHE A 54 -12.95 6.89 7.37
CA PHE A 54 -12.38 7.97 6.59
C PHE A 54 -13.20 9.24 6.73
N GLY A 55 -12.58 10.37 6.43
CA GLY A 55 -13.25 11.65 6.56
C GLY A 55 -12.35 12.79 6.14
N ASN A 56 -12.89 13.99 6.32
CA ASN A 56 -12.20 15.23 6.04
C ASN A 56 -12.44 16.25 7.15
N TYR A 57 -11.60 17.27 7.19
CA TYR A 57 -11.63 18.31 8.21
C TYR A 57 -11.03 19.62 7.70
N ASP A 58 -11.39 20.74 8.35
CA ASP A 58 -10.92 22.10 8.03
C ASP A 58 -11.25 22.49 6.58
N ASN A 59 -12.54 22.38 6.22
CA ASN A 59 -13.03 22.70 4.87
C ASN A 59 -12.34 21.84 3.80
N ASN A 60 -12.33 20.52 4.02
CA ASN A 60 -11.73 19.49 3.17
C ASN A 60 -10.20 19.58 2.96
N ARG A 61 -9.51 20.45 3.70
CA ARG A 61 -8.07 20.59 3.56
C ARG A 61 -7.30 19.44 4.20
N TRP A 62 -7.82 18.86 5.28
CA TRP A 62 -7.34 17.59 5.82
C TRP A 62 -8.24 16.47 5.34
N GLN A 63 -7.63 15.36 4.94
CA GLN A 63 -8.32 14.10 4.68
C GLN A 63 -7.56 13.00 5.39
N TYR A 64 -8.25 12.02 5.95
CA TYR A 64 -7.62 10.94 6.69
C TYR A 64 -8.33 9.63 6.43
N ASN A 65 -7.58 8.54 6.43
CA ASN A 65 -8.12 7.19 6.39
C ASN A 65 -7.42 6.31 7.39
N LEU A 66 -8.20 5.45 8.03
CA LEU A 66 -7.74 4.34 8.84
C LEU A 66 -8.45 3.09 8.34
N ALA A 67 -7.70 2.13 7.83
CA ALA A 67 -8.23 0.92 7.23
C ALA A 67 -7.56 -0.33 7.80
N ALA A 68 -8.32 -1.41 7.88
CA ALA A 68 -7.85 -2.75 8.23
C ALA A 68 -8.45 -3.73 7.23
N PHE A 69 -7.59 -4.48 6.55
CA PHE A 69 -7.93 -5.44 5.52
C PHE A 69 -7.53 -6.85 5.94
N ASP A 70 -8.43 -7.79 5.70
CA ASP A 70 -8.17 -9.22 5.77
C ASP A 70 -8.09 -9.74 4.33
N MET A 71 -6.87 -9.99 3.89
CA MET A 71 -6.54 -10.25 2.49
C MET A 71 -7.21 -11.53 2.02
N ARG A 72 -7.72 -11.48 0.79
CA ARG A 72 -8.28 -12.63 0.10
C ARG A 72 -7.23 -13.27 -0.79
N GLU A 73 -7.34 -14.57 -1.02
CA GLU A 73 -6.55 -15.21 -2.07
C GLU A 73 -7.01 -14.70 -3.43
N LYS A 74 -6.09 -14.73 -4.39
CA LYS A 74 -6.36 -14.34 -5.77
C LYS A 74 -6.30 -15.56 -6.67
N ASP A 75 -7.24 -15.63 -7.60
CA ASP A 75 -7.29 -16.68 -8.60
C ASP A 75 -6.05 -16.63 -9.50
N THR A 76 -5.41 -17.79 -9.70
CA THR A 76 -4.16 -17.92 -10.47
C THR A 76 -4.25 -17.39 -11.91
N TYR A 77 -5.42 -17.44 -12.55
CA TYR A 77 -5.56 -17.11 -13.98
C TYR A 77 -6.13 -15.72 -14.22
N SER A 78 -7.04 -15.27 -13.36
CA SER A 78 -7.79 -14.02 -13.50
C SER A 78 -7.35 -12.92 -12.55
N ASP A 79 -6.55 -13.24 -11.53
CA ASP A 79 -6.12 -12.34 -10.45
C ASP A 79 -7.28 -11.73 -9.64
N LEU A 80 -8.48 -12.33 -9.77
CA LEU A 80 -9.69 -11.92 -9.08
C LEU A 80 -9.72 -12.50 -7.67
N ASN A 81 -10.27 -11.74 -6.71
CA ASN A 81 -10.46 -12.22 -5.35
C ASN A 81 -11.28 -13.51 -5.27
N GLU A 82 -10.73 -14.49 -4.57
CA GLU A 82 -11.41 -15.70 -4.12
C GLU A 82 -12.05 -15.46 -2.74
N PHE A 83 -12.96 -16.34 -2.34
CA PHE A 83 -13.56 -16.26 -1.00
C PHE A 83 -12.61 -16.73 0.11
N ASP A 84 -11.60 -17.51 -0.26
CA ASP A 84 -10.64 -18.09 0.67
C ASP A 84 -9.73 -17.01 1.30
N PRO A 85 -9.53 -17.04 2.63
CA PRO A 85 -8.70 -16.07 3.31
C PRO A 85 -7.21 -16.38 3.10
N ARG A 86 -6.43 -15.35 2.78
CA ARG A 86 -4.97 -15.44 2.62
C ARG A 86 -4.22 -15.56 3.94
N LYS A 87 -4.89 -15.29 5.07
CA LYS A 87 -4.30 -15.19 6.43
C LYS A 87 -3.23 -14.09 6.54
N GLN A 88 -3.36 -13.07 5.71
CA GLN A 88 -2.54 -11.87 5.71
C GLN A 88 -3.42 -10.66 6.08
N GLN A 89 -2.92 -9.81 6.96
CA GLN A 89 -3.64 -8.66 7.47
C GLN A 89 -2.86 -7.40 7.11
N VAL A 90 -3.55 -6.42 6.52
CA VAL A 90 -2.96 -5.13 6.15
C VAL A 90 -3.68 -4.01 6.88
N TYR A 91 -2.93 -3.21 7.61
CA TYR A 91 -3.43 -2.03 8.32
C TYR A 91 -2.86 -0.79 7.66
N VAL A 92 -3.70 0.17 7.35
CA VAL A 92 -3.27 1.42 6.69
C VAL A 92 -3.79 2.59 7.51
N ALA A 93 -2.92 3.57 7.77
CA ALA A 93 -3.30 4.87 8.26
C ALA A 93 -2.66 5.93 7.36
N ASN A 94 -3.46 6.82 6.78
CA ASN A 94 -2.93 7.92 5.99
C ASN A 94 -3.62 9.24 6.32
N VAL A 95 -2.88 10.32 6.14
CA VAL A 95 -3.35 11.68 6.34
C VAL A 95 -2.82 12.57 5.23
N PHE A 96 -3.73 13.27 4.58
CA PHE A 96 -3.46 14.21 3.51
C PHE A 96 -3.71 15.62 4.00
N ARG A 97 -2.86 16.55 3.58
CA ARG A 97 -3.06 17.99 3.79
C ARG A 97 -2.84 18.75 2.50
N GLN A 98 -3.90 19.39 2.03
CA GLN A 98 -3.84 20.37 0.95
C GLN A 98 -3.12 21.64 1.41
N ASP A 99 -2.40 22.26 0.48
CA ASP A 99 -1.63 23.48 0.71
C ASP A 99 -0.66 23.37 1.90
N LEU A 100 0.00 22.21 2.08
CA LEU A 100 0.77 21.93 3.31
C LEU A 100 1.97 22.87 3.48
N ILE A 101 2.81 22.96 2.45
CA ILE A 101 4.04 23.79 2.45
C ILE A 101 3.89 24.93 1.44
N TRP A 102 3.40 24.62 0.23
CA TRP A 102 3.12 25.58 -0.83
C TRP A 102 1.65 25.48 -1.23
N LYS A 103 1.07 26.58 -1.72
CA LYS A 103 -0.26 26.56 -2.31
C LYS A 103 -0.24 25.70 -3.57
N GLY A 104 -1.17 24.76 -3.67
CA GLY A 104 -1.23 23.77 -4.76
C GLY A 104 -0.36 22.53 -4.54
N TYR A 105 0.31 22.40 -3.38
CA TYR A 105 1.02 21.19 -2.99
C TYR A 105 0.24 20.44 -1.90
N THR A 106 -0.12 19.20 -2.17
CA THR A 106 -0.74 18.30 -1.19
C THR A 106 0.32 17.33 -0.68
N GLY A 107 0.53 17.31 0.63
CA GLY A 107 1.40 16.34 1.29
C GLY A 107 0.58 15.22 1.91
N GLU A 108 1.14 14.03 1.93
CA GLU A 108 0.57 12.86 2.59
C GLU A 108 1.62 12.18 3.48
N LEU A 109 1.18 11.76 4.66
CA LEU A 109 1.92 10.80 5.49
C LEU A 109 1.13 9.51 5.57
N THR A 110 1.81 8.40 5.33
CA THR A 110 1.22 7.06 5.24
C THR A 110 1.95 6.11 6.17
N PHE A 111 1.21 5.27 6.86
CA PHE A 111 1.71 4.11 7.58
C PHE A 111 0.98 2.87 7.07
N VAL A 112 1.71 1.84 6.70
CA VAL A 112 1.16 0.53 6.31
C VAL A 112 1.84 -0.56 7.13
N GLY A 113 1.07 -1.37 7.83
CA GLY A 113 1.55 -2.59 8.48
C GLY A 113 1.02 -3.80 7.73
N ASP A 114 1.93 -4.68 7.31
CA ASP A 114 1.63 -5.95 6.65
C ASP A 114 2.06 -7.12 7.54
N PHE A 115 1.13 -8.04 7.78
CA PHE A 115 1.31 -9.20 8.65
C PHE A 115 0.85 -10.46 7.92
N ASP A 116 1.81 -11.22 7.38
CA ASP A 116 1.55 -12.52 6.78
C ASP A 116 1.85 -13.64 7.79
N ASN A 117 0.80 -14.33 8.22
CA ASN A 117 0.88 -15.38 9.23
C ASN A 117 1.00 -16.76 8.58
N ASN A 118 2.23 -17.12 8.25
CA ASN A 118 2.73 -18.48 8.01
C ASN A 118 1.73 -19.42 7.32
N SER A 119 1.39 -19.07 6.08
CA SER A 119 0.40 -19.81 5.31
C SER A 119 1.02 -20.39 4.03
N ARG A 120 0.96 -21.73 3.91
CA ARG A 120 1.36 -22.44 2.69
C ARG A 120 0.24 -22.39 1.66
N HIS A 121 0.55 -21.96 0.44
CA HIS A 121 -0.40 -21.87 -0.66
C HIS A 121 0.16 -22.46 -1.95
N TYR A 122 -0.71 -23.18 -2.65
CA TYR A 122 -0.45 -23.75 -3.98
C TYR A 122 -1.41 -23.15 -4.98
N ASP A 123 -0.91 -22.81 -6.16
CA ASP A 123 -1.73 -22.31 -7.25
C ASP A 123 -2.67 -23.40 -7.81
N LYS A 124 -3.56 -23.03 -8.73
CA LYS A 124 -4.49 -23.98 -9.37
C LYS A 124 -3.80 -25.04 -10.24
N ASN A 125 -2.51 -24.89 -10.53
CA ASN A 125 -1.69 -25.87 -11.25
C ASN A 125 -0.91 -26.81 -10.29
N GLY A 126 -0.95 -26.56 -8.98
CA GLY A 126 -0.24 -27.33 -7.96
C GLY A 126 1.20 -26.85 -7.70
N PHE A 127 1.62 -25.69 -8.20
CA PHE A 127 2.90 -25.08 -7.87
C PHE A 127 2.82 -24.31 -6.56
N ILE A 128 3.85 -24.41 -5.72
CA ILE A 128 3.95 -23.61 -4.51
C ILE A 128 4.22 -22.15 -4.87
N THR A 129 3.40 -21.24 -4.36
CA THR A 129 3.56 -19.79 -4.55
C THR A 129 3.87 -19.09 -3.24
N ARG A 130 3.48 -19.69 -2.11
CA ARG A 130 3.79 -19.21 -0.76
C ARG A 130 4.14 -20.39 0.16
N PRO A 131 5.28 -20.37 0.87
CA PRO A 131 6.39 -19.42 0.73
C PRO A 131 6.97 -19.40 -0.70
N ALA A 132 7.59 -18.28 -1.09
CA ALA A 132 8.17 -18.16 -2.43
C ALA A 132 9.16 -19.32 -2.69
N PRO A 133 9.12 -19.97 -3.87
CA PRO A 133 9.96 -21.12 -4.19
C PRO A 133 11.43 -20.74 -4.49
N ILE A 134 12.06 -19.95 -3.62
CA ILE A 134 13.43 -19.46 -3.76
C ILE A 134 14.20 -19.83 -2.50
N GLY A 135 15.31 -20.55 -2.69
CA GLY A 135 16.18 -20.99 -1.58
C GLY A 135 15.48 -21.93 -0.61
N THR A 136 15.44 -21.58 0.67
CA THR A 136 14.83 -22.40 1.73
C THR A 136 13.32 -22.17 1.81
N VAL A 137 12.54 -23.17 1.40
CA VAL A 137 11.08 -23.09 1.35
C VAL A 137 10.46 -23.70 2.61
N VAL A 138 10.34 -22.87 3.65
CA VAL A 138 9.73 -23.25 4.92
C VAL A 138 8.70 -22.21 5.32
N ASP A 139 7.61 -22.71 5.86
CA ASP A 139 6.51 -21.98 6.46
C ASP A 139 7.05 -20.98 7.51
N HIS A 140 6.97 -19.67 7.22
CA HIS A 140 7.42 -18.56 8.06
C HIS A 140 6.45 -17.38 8.06
N TYR A 141 6.61 -16.46 9.01
CA TYR A 141 5.83 -15.22 9.06
C TYR A 141 6.63 -14.05 8.47
N LEU A 142 5.91 -13.04 7.98
CA LEU A 142 6.46 -11.75 7.58
C LEU A 142 5.71 -10.64 8.32
N GLN A 143 6.45 -9.70 8.90
CA GLN A 143 5.90 -8.49 9.50
C GLN A 143 6.65 -7.29 8.95
N ALA A 144 5.98 -6.46 8.16
CA ALA A 144 6.60 -5.30 7.52
C ALA A 144 5.80 -4.03 7.85
N TYR A 145 6.53 -2.96 8.13
CA TYR A 145 6.02 -1.65 8.49
C TYR A 145 6.59 -0.62 7.52
N TYR A 146 5.72 -0.03 6.72
CA TYR A 146 6.07 1.01 5.76
C TYR A 146 5.68 2.37 6.32
N LEU A 147 6.66 3.27 6.38
CA LEU A 147 6.50 4.68 6.72
C LEU A 147 6.72 5.50 5.46
N GLY A 148 5.67 6.18 5.01
CA GLY A 148 5.63 6.92 3.77
C GLY A 148 5.49 8.42 3.99
N TRP A 149 6.24 9.18 3.19
CA TRP A 149 5.96 10.58 2.92
C TRP A 149 5.84 10.77 1.42
N THR A 150 4.67 11.18 0.95
CA THR A 150 4.39 11.42 -0.45
C THR A 150 3.84 12.83 -0.64
N GLY A 151 3.89 13.32 -1.86
CA GLY A 151 3.29 14.60 -2.20
C GLY A 151 3.06 14.76 -3.69
N ASP A 152 1.98 15.44 -4.02
CA ASP A 152 1.55 15.74 -5.39
C ASP A 152 1.11 17.20 -5.51
N GLY A 153 1.39 17.80 -6.67
CA GLY A 153 0.95 19.14 -7.01
C GLY A 153 2.06 19.96 -7.64
N HIS A 154 2.23 21.21 -7.18
CA HIS A 154 3.20 22.11 -7.78
C HIS A 154 3.77 23.14 -6.80
N ILE A 155 4.95 23.65 -7.16
CA ILE A 155 5.65 24.75 -6.50
C ILE A 155 5.85 25.84 -7.56
N GLY A 156 4.92 26.79 -7.61
CA GLY A 156 4.92 27.83 -8.64
C GLY A 156 4.77 27.22 -10.03
N TRP A 157 5.83 27.30 -10.84
CA TRP A 157 5.88 26.81 -12.23
C TRP A 157 6.32 25.35 -12.37
N LEU A 158 6.80 24.73 -11.29
CA LEU A 158 7.32 23.38 -11.28
C LEU A 158 6.28 22.44 -10.67
N ASN A 159 5.77 21.51 -11.47
CA ASN A 159 4.96 20.40 -10.95
C ASN A 159 5.91 19.39 -10.28
N ILE A 160 5.50 18.90 -9.12
CA ILE A 160 6.27 17.95 -8.31
C ILE A 160 5.34 16.82 -7.84
N ASP A 161 5.80 15.61 -8.05
CA ASP A 161 5.26 14.38 -7.48
C ASP A 161 6.44 13.63 -6.86
N HIS A 162 6.33 13.25 -5.60
CA HIS A 162 7.38 12.50 -4.93
C HIS A 162 6.79 11.51 -3.94
N ALA A 163 7.56 10.45 -3.70
CA ALA A 163 7.25 9.44 -2.72
C ALA A 163 8.54 8.95 -2.08
N PHE A 164 8.60 8.94 -0.76
CA PHE A 164 9.68 8.33 0.00
C PHE A 164 9.08 7.33 0.99
N TYR A 165 9.60 6.11 1.00
CA TYR A 165 9.21 5.07 1.93
C TYR A 165 10.42 4.49 2.65
N GLN A 166 10.25 4.26 3.94
CA GLN A 166 11.12 3.45 4.76
C GLN A 166 10.33 2.21 5.18
N VAL A 167 10.82 1.02 4.84
CA VAL A 167 10.28 -0.23 5.38
C VAL A 167 11.15 -0.72 6.52
N LEU A 168 10.51 -1.19 7.58
CA LEU A 168 11.12 -1.78 8.76
C LEU A 168 10.35 -3.05 9.10
N GLY A 169 10.99 -4.05 9.71
CA GLY A 169 10.26 -5.23 10.13
C GLY A 169 11.14 -6.45 10.22
N GLU A 170 10.52 -7.61 9.99
CA GLU A 170 11.17 -8.89 10.15
C GLU A 170 10.54 -9.96 9.25
N ASP A 171 11.40 -10.78 8.69
CA ASP A 171 11.05 -12.04 8.06
C ASP A 171 11.59 -13.19 8.93
N GLY A 172 10.69 -14.06 9.38
CA GLY A 172 11.01 -15.18 10.24
C GLY A 172 11.92 -16.22 9.57
N LEU A 173 11.91 -16.30 8.24
CA LEU A 173 12.85 -17.11 7.46
C LEU A 173 12.93 -16.59 6.02
N ASN A 174 13.97 -15.79 5.76
CA ASN A 174 14.26 -15.37 4.41
C ASN A 174 14.81 -16.56 3.61
N GLY A 175 14.19 -16.86 2.47
CA GLY A 175 14.56 -18.01 1.64
C GLY A 175 16.01 -17.97 1.14
N ILE A 176 16.55 -16.77 0.88
CA ILE A 176 17.93 -16.57 0.41
C ILE A 176 18.92 -16.70 1.57
N ALA A 177 18.67 -16.00 2.69
CA ALA A 177 19.56 -16.04 3.85
C ALA A 177 19.45 -17.33 4.68
N GLY A 178 18.37 -18.10 4.51
CA GLY A 178 18.08 -19.36 5.22
C GLY A 178 17.85 -19.17 6.72
N ARG A 179 17.57 -17.95 7.16
CA ARG A 179 17.48 -17.55 8.58
C ARG A 179 16.52 -16.38 8.74
N ARG A 180 16.19 -16.03 9.98
CA ARG A 180 15.48 -14.80 10.34
C ARG A 180 16.31 -13.58 9.95
N VAL A 181 15.68 -12.59 9.32
CA VAL A 181 16.32 -11.32 8.93
C VAL A 181 15.51 -10.12 9.40
N ASP A 182 16.20 -9.06 9.78
CA ASP A 182 15.63 -7.77 10.12
C ASP A 182 15.53 -6.92 8.84
N ILE A 183 14.34 -6.41 8.54
CA ILE A 183 14.06 -5.61 7.34
C ILE A 183 14.35 -4.14 7.63
N ASN A 184 15.14 -3.50 6.76
CA ASN A 184 15.38 -2.07 6.75
C ASN A 184 15.77 -1.59 5.34
N ALA A 185 14.78 -1.20 4.54
CA ALA A 185 14.99 -0.76 3.17
C ALA A 185 14.30 0.57 2.88
N GLN A 186 14.75 1.27 1.84
CA GLN A 186 14.24 2.56 1.42
C GLN A 186 13.83 2.54 -0.05
N MET A 187 12.77 3.26 -0.36
CA MET A 187 12.35 3.55 -1.73
C MET A 187 12.15 5.07 -1.87
N ALA A 188 12.57 5.64 -2.99
CA ALA A 188 12.27 7.02 -3.33
C ALA A 188 11.88 7.13 -4.80
N ALA A 189 10.82 7.89 -5.09
CA ALA A 189 10.42 8.28 -6.42
C ALA A 189 10.27 9.81 -6.47
N LEU A 190 10.71 10.41 -7.57
CA LEU A 190 10.57 11.84 -7.82
C LEU A 190 10.26 12.07 -9.30
N GLU A 191 9.17 12.76 -9.55
CA GLU A 191 8.77 13.23 -10.86
C GLU A 191 8.65 14.77 -10.83
N LEU A 192 9.41 15.42 -11.69
CA LEU A 192 9.38 16.87 -11.89
C LEU A 192 8.88 17.16 -13.29
N SER A 193 7.95 18.10 -13.43
CA SER A 193 7.54 18.54 -14.76
C SER A 193 7.26 20.03 -14.88
N VAL A 194 7.43 20.54 -16.09
CA VAL A 194 7.21 21.95 -16.45
C VAL A 194 6.37 22.01 -17.70
N ASP A 195 5.29 22.77 -17.62
CA ASP A 195 4.39 23.02 -18.75
C ASP A 195 4.81 24.28 -19.50
N LYS A 196 5.01 24.16 -20.81
CA LYS A 196 5.32 25.26 -21.71
C LYS A 196 4.45 25.18 -22.95
N ASP A 197 3.39 25.99 -22.96
CA ASP A 197 2.35 26.02 -23.99
C ASP A 197 1.74 24.62 -24.24
N TRP A 198 2.16 23.96 -25.30
CA TRP A 198 1.69 22.64 -25.71
C TRP A 198 2.66 21.50 -25.35
N MET A 199 3.85 21.81 -24.81
CA MET A 199 4.87 20.84 -24.42
C MET A 199 4.94 20.71 -22.90
N ARG A 200 5.07 19.45 -22.42
CA ARG A 200 5.42 19.14 -21.02
C ARG A 200 6.79 18.49 -21.00
N HIS A 201 7.74 19.12 -20.34
CA HIS A 201 9.03 18.51 -20.04
C HIS A 201 8.92 17.78 -18.71
N LYS A 202 9.28 16.50 -18.67
CA LYS A 202 9.17 15.63 -17.49
C LYS A 202 10.47 14.91 -17.24
N LEU A 203 10.89 14.87 -15.98
CA LEU A 203 12.00 14.09 -15.47
C LEU A 203 11.47 13.17 -14.36
N SER A 204 11.73 11.87 -14.46
CA SER A 204 11.33 10.88 -13.47
C SER A 204 12.56 10.14 -12.97
N ILE A 205 12.68 10.00 -11.66
CA ILE A 205 13.77 9.33 -10.94
C ILE A 205 13.15 8.33 -9.99
N PHE A 206 13.70 7.12 -9.96
CA PHE A 206 13.31 6.07 -9.02
C PHE A 206 14.56 5.48 -8.37
N TYR A 207 14.47 5.21 -7.08
CA TYR A 207 15.51 4.64 -6.24
C TYR A 207 14.91 3.58 -5.32
N ALA A 208 15.60 2.47 -5.20
CA ALA A 208 15.37 1.46 -4.17
C ALA A 208 16.74 1.12 -3.57
N SER A 209 16.80 0.96 -2.25
CA SER A 209 18.00 0.43 -1.59
C SER A 209 18.24 -1.01 -2.07
N GLY A 210 19.49 -1.45 -1.97
CA GLY A 210 19.89 -2.80 -2.34
C GLY A 210 20.76 -3.39 -1.26
N ASP A 211 20.79 -4.71 -1.21
CA ASP A 211 21.58 -5.43 -0.22
C ASP A 211 23.00 -5.74 -0.70
N SER A 212 23.99 -5.45 0.15
CA SER A 212 25.39 -5.77 -0.13
C SER A 212 25.75 -7.22 0.22
N ASP A 213 25.02 -7.85 1.16
CA ASP A 213 25.20 -9.24 1.57
C ASP A 213 23.83 -9.89 1.86
N PRO A 214 23.14 -10.41 0.83
CA PRO A 214 21.78 -10.96 0.97
C PRO A 214 21.72 -12.27 1.79
N ALA A 215 22.86 -12.78 2.26
CA ALA A 215 22.94 -14.00 3.06
C ALA A 215 23.07 -13.72 4.56
N ASP A 216 23.15 -12.45 4.97
CA ASP A 216 23.33 -12.05 6.37
C ASP A 216 21.99 -12.01 7.15
N SER A 217 21.94 -11.29 8.27
CA SER A 217 20.72 -11.14 9.08
C SER A 217 19.97 -9.83 8.85
N HIS A 218 20.35 -9.01 7.87
CA HIS A 218 19.75 -7.70 7.61
C HIS A 218 19.30 -7.63 6.16
N ALA A 219 17.99 -7.49 5.92
CA ALA A 219 17.46 -7.29 4.59
C ALA A 219 17.31 -5.79 4.30
N THR A 220 18.20 -5.27 3.44
CA THR A 220 18.23 -3.86 3.05
C THR A 220 17.82 -3.59 1.61
N GLY A 221 17.54 -4.64 0.83
CA GLY A 221 17.08 -4.57 -0.56
C GLY A 221 15.79 -5.31 -0.84
#